data_AF-A0A3B8VJ26-F1
#
_entry.id   AF-A0A3B8VJ26-F1
#
_cell.length_a   1.000
_cell.length_b   1.000
_cell.length_c   1.000
_cell.angle_alpha   90.00
_cell.angle_beta   90.00
_cell.angle_gamma   90.00
#
_symmetry.space_group_name_H-M   'P 1'
#
loop_
_entity.id
_entity.type
_entity.pdbx_description
1 polymer ?
#
loop_
_entity_poly.entity_id
_entity_poly.type
_entity_poly.pdbx_seq_one_letter_code
_entity_poly.pdbx_strand_id
1 'polypeptide(L)'
;MKTIKILTLVLFTGLMVYAATDLPNRADNNSAMHAEISPNGGPVIGNYFIQNAYKDAKTPNIVTVILGDYRGIDTFGEQLVIFTAGLVGILVLRKSKKLKK
;
A
#
# COMPACT_ATOMS: atom_id res chain seq x y z
N MET A 1 -10.56 14.42 -29.55
CA MET A 1 -9.66 14.20 -28.39
C MET A 1 -10.32 13.53 -27.18
N LYS A 2 -11.57 13.85 -26.80
CA LYS A 2 -12.27 13.16 -25.69
C LYS A 2 -12.49 11.66 -25.97
N THR A 3 -12.85 11.31 -27.20
CA THR A 3 -13.06 9.91 -27.63
C THR A 3 -11.80 9.05 -27.45
N ILE A 4 -10.62 9.59 -27.77
CA ILE A 4 -9.34 8.90 -27.56
C ILE A 4 -9.11 8.60 -26.07
N LYS A 5 -9.36 9.58 -25.18
CA LYS A 5 -9.23 9.38 -23.72
C LYS A 5 -10.18 8.29 -23.21
N ILE A 6 -11.43 8.27 -23.69
CA ILE A 6 -12.41 7.26 -23.32
C ILE A 6 -11.97 5.88 -23.82
N LEU A 7 -11.50 5.78 -25.06
CA LEU A 7 -10.97 4.53 -25.61
C LEU A 7 -9.78 4.01 -24.80
N THR A 8 -8.86 4.89 -24.40
CA THR A 8 -7.72 4.52 -23.54
C THR A 8 -8.19 4.01 -22.18
N LEU A 9 -9.18 4.66 -21.55
CA LEU A 9 -9.73 4.22 -20.27
C LEU A 9 -10.42 2.85 -20.39
N VAL A 10 -11.25 2.66 -21.42
CA VAL A 10 -11.93 1.39 -21.66
C VAL A 10 -10.93 0.26 -21.90
N LEU A 11 -9.89 0.52 -22.71
CA LEU A 11 -8.81 -0.44 -22.93
C LEU A 11 -8.10 -0.80 -21.62
N PHE A 12 -7.72 0.20 -20.82
CA PHE A 12 -7.04 -0.02 -19.55
C PHE A 12 -7.92 -0.79 -18.55
N THR A 13 -9.21 -0.45 -18.45
CA THR A 13 -10.17 -1.18 -17.62
C THR A 13 -10.30 -2.64 -18.10
N GLY A 14 -10.40 -2.87 -19.40
CA GLY A 14 -10.43 -4.24 -19.96
C GLY A 14 -9.19 -5.04 -19.58
N LEU A 15 -8.00 -4.43 -19.66
CA LEU A 15 -6.74 -5.05 -19.23
C LEU A 15 -6.72 -5.36 -17.73
N MET A 16 -7.20 -4.44 -16.88
CA MET A 16 -7.29 -4.66 -15.44
C MET A 16 -8.27 -5.79 -15.08
N VAL A 17 -9.42 -5.86 -15.76
CA VAL A 17 -10.38 -6.96 -15.58
C VAL A 17 -9.77 -8.29 -16.00
N TYR A 18 -9.07 -8.33 -17.14
CA TYR A 18 -8.35 -9.52 -17.57
C TYR A 18 -7.30 -9.96 -16.54
N ALA A 19 -6.46 -9.05 -16.06
CA ALA A 19 -5.45 -9.36 -15.04
C ALA A 19 -6.09 -9.85 -13.72
N ALA A 20 -7.24 -9.31 -13.33
CA ALA A 20 -7.96 -9.75 -12.14
C ALA A 20 -8.46 -11.21 -12.22
N THR A 21 -8.58 -11.79 -13.42
CA THR A 21 -8.97 -13.21 -13.56
C THR A 21 -7.86 -14.18 -13.15
N ASP A 22 -6.61 -13.72 -13.01
CA ASP A 22 -5.46 -14.52 -12.56
C ASP A 22 -5.33 -14.59 -11.02
N LEU A 23 -6.21 -13.89 -10.29
CA LEU A 23 -6.22 -13.95 -8.83
C LEU A 23 -6.69 -15.33 -8.34
N PRO A 24 -6.13 -15.85 -7.23
CA PRO A 24 -6.61 -17.09 -6.62
C PRO A 24 -8.10 -17.03 -6.27
N ASN A 25 -8.77 -18.19 -6.36
CA ASN A 25 -10.15 -18.30 -5.90
C ASN A 25 -10.26 -17.95 -4.42
N ARG A 26 -11.36 -17.29 -4.05
CA ARG A 26 -11.64 -16.98 -2.64
C ARG A 26 -11.75 -18.27 -1.84
N ALA A 27 -11.17 -18.25 -0.64
CA ALA A 27 -11.15 -19.40 0.29
C ALA A 27 -10.44 -20.66 -0.26
N ASP A 28 -9.56 -20.51 -1.25
CA ASP A 28 -8.72 -21.62 -1.69
C ASP A 28 -7.61 -21.91 -0.67
N ASN A 29 -7.73 -23.05 0.01
CA ASN A 29 -6.77 -23.53 1.00
C ASN A 29 -5.42 -23.90 0.38
N ASN A 30 -5.39 -24.21 -0.92
CA ASN A 30 -4.17 -24.60 -1.64
C ASN A 30 -3.48 -23.40 -2.30
N SER A 31 -3.94 -22.17 -2.05
CA SER A 31 -3.30 -20.98 -2.59
C SER A 31 -1.89 -20.81 -2.04
N ALA A 32 -0.94 -20.39 -2.90
CA ALA A 32 0.45 -20.19 -2.51
C ALA A 32 0.63 -19.16 -1.38
N MET A 33 -0.33 -18.25 -1.22
CA MET A 33 -0.34 -17.24 -0.16
C MET A 33 -0.62 -17.82 1.24
N HIS A 34 -1.21 -19.02 1.33
CA HIS A 34 -1.48 -19.72 2.59
C HIS A 34 -0.42 -20.76 2.95
N ALA A 35 0.48 -21.11 2.01
CA ALA A 35 1.56 -22.05 2.25
C ALA A 35 2.51 -21.56 3.35
N GLU A 36 3.23 -22.47 4.02
CA GLU A 36 4.29 -22.08 4.95
C GLU A 36 5.56 -21.69 4.21
N ILE A 37 5.84 -22.37 3.10
CA ILE A 37 7.05 -22.22 2.30
C ILE A 37 6.67 -21.64 0.94
N SER A 38 7.32 -20.56 0.56
CA SER A 38 7.14 -19.92 -0.74
C SER A 38 7.93 -20.67 -1.83
N PRO A 39 7.65 -20.46 -3.12
CA PRO A 39 8.34 -21.14 -4.21
C PRO A 39 9.87 -20.95 -4.24
N ASN A 40 10.39 -19.91 -3.56
CA ASN A 40 11.84 -19.63 -3.46
C ASN A 40 12.51 -20.34 -2.27
N GLY A 41 11.79 -21.18 -1.53
CA GLY A 41 12.30 -21.93 -0.38
C GLY A 41 12.30 -21.17 0.95
N GLY A 42 12.02 -19.87 0.96
CA GLY A 42 11.84 -19.07 2.18
C GLY A 42 10.40 -19.11 2.72
N PRO A 43 10.18 -18.65 3.96
CA PRO A 43 8.85 -18.60 4.56
C PRO A 43 7.92 -17.64 3.82
N VAL A 44 6.65 -18.00 3.68
CA VAL A 44 5.62 -17.06 3.18
C VAL A 44 5.40 -15.99 4.24
N ILE A 45 5.63 -14.74 3.86
CA ILE A 45 5.65 -13.58 4.77
C ILE A 45 4.33 -13.44 5.54
N GLY A 46 3.18 -13.65 4.88
CA GLY A 46 1.86 -13.55 5.52
C GLY A 46 1.70 -14.55 6.66
N ASN A 47 2.11 -15.81 6.44
CA ASN A 47 2.05 -16.83 7.47
C ASN A 47 3.04 -16.55 8.61
N TYR A 48 4.27 -16.12 8.26
CA TYR A 48 5.26 -15.70 9.25
C TYR A 48 4.75 -14.60 10.18
N PHE A 49 4.11 -13.55 9.65
CA PHE A 49 3.52 -12.48 10.46
C PHE A 49 2.44 -13.00 11.41
N ILE A 50 1.55 -13.88 10.94
CA ILE A 50 0.49 -14.47 11.78
C ILE A 50 1.09 -15.23 12.97
N GLN A 51 2.17 -15.98 12.75
CA GLN A 51 2.77 -16.84 13.78
C GLN A 51 3.71 -16.09 14.75
N ASN A 52 4.30 -14.96 14.32
CA ASN A 52 5.41 -14.33 15.05
C ASN A 52 5.22 -12.87 15.44
N ALA A 53 4.22 -12.15 14.89
CA ALA A 53 4.05 -10.70 15.15
C ALA A 53 4.05 -10.33 16.65
N TYR A 54 3.31 -11.09 17.48
CA TYR A 54 3.30 -10.84 18.92
C TYR A 54 4.64 -11.19 19.61
N LYS A 55 5.33 -12.23 19.12
CA LYS A 55 6.62 -12.63 19.69
C LYS A 55 7.68 -11.57 19.45
N ASP A 56 7.68 -10.99 18.25
CA ASP A 56 8.70 -10.05 17.78
C ASP A 56 8.51 -8.64 18.37
N ALA A 57 7.27 -8.13 18.38
CA ALA A 57 6.98 -6.73 18.74
C ALA A 57 6.18 -6.54 20.03
N LYS A 58 5.74 -7.62 20.69
CA LYS A 58 4.93 -7.61 21.94
C LYS A 58 3.67 -6.76 21.87
N THR A 59 3.19 -6.45 20.67
CA THR A 59 1.97 -5.70 20.42
C THR A 59 0.86 -6.67 19.99
N PRO A 60 -0.31 -6.66 20.65
CA PRO A 60 -1.37 -7.66 20.41
C PRO A 60 -2.02 -7.53 19.03
N ASN A 61 -2.00 -6.33 18.43
CA ASN A 61 -2.58 -6.10 17.11
C ASN A 61 -1.54 -6.36 16.02
N ILE A 62 -1.72 -7.46 15.28
CA ILE A 62 -0.86 -7.84 14.15
C ILE A 62 -0.78 -6.75 13.08
N VAL A 63 -1.87 -6.04 12.78
CA VAL A 63 -1.86 -4.99 11.73
C VAL A 63 -0.96 -3.84 12.15
N THR A 64 -0.99 -3.47 13.44
CA THR A 64 -0.10 -2.45 13.99
C THR A 64 1.36 -2.88 13.91
N VAL A 65 1.67 -4.15 14.22
CA VAL A 65 3.03 -4.69 14.08
C VAL A 65 3.50 -4.68 12.63
N ILE A 66 2.63 -5.05 11.69
CA ILE A 66 2.99 -5.03 10.26
C ILE A 66 3.28 -3.61 9.80
N LEU A 67 2.41 -2.65 10.09
CA LEU A 67 2.59 -1.26 9.63
C LEU A 67 3.68 -0.50 10.37
N GLY A 68 3.88 -0.78 11.66
CA GLY A 68 4.81 -0.07 12.53
C GLY A 68 6.21 -0.68 12.56
N ASP A 69 6.30 -2.00 12.72
CA ASP A 69 7.57 -2.70 12.94
C ASP A 69 8.11 -3.34 11.64
N TYR A 70 7.36 -4.23 11.00
CA TYR A 70 7.85 -4.96 9.81
C TYR A 70 7.93 -4.09 8.56
N ARG A 71 6.93 -3.25 8.31
CA ARG A 71 6.81 -2.35 7.15
C ARG A 71 6.77 -0.88 7.56
N GLY A 72 7.49 -0.54 8.64
CA GLY A 72 7.56 0.82 9.17
C GLY A 72 8.03 1.87 8.17
N ILE A 73 8.87 1.50 7.20
CA ILE A 73 9.36 2.43 6.16
C ILE A 73 8.22 2.91 5.26
N ASP A 74 7.24 2.05 4.92
CA ASP A 74 6.10 2.45 4.10
C ASP A 74 5.27 3.51 4.84
N THR A 75 4.95 3.25 6.12
CA THR A 75 4.21 4.18 6.99
C THR A 75 4.98 5.48 7.25
N PHE A 76 6.30 5.41 7.40
CA PHE A 76 7.15 6.61 7.50
C PHE A 76 7.08 7.44 6.20
N GLY A 77 7.10 6.78 5.05
CA GLY A 77 6.89 7.41 3.75
C GLY A 77 5.52 8.09 3.64
N GLU A 78 4.44 7.42 4.07
CA GLU A 78 3.10 8.00 4.14
C GLU A 78 3.07 9.27 5.01
N GLN A 79 3.72 9.25 6.17
CA GLN A 79 3.83 10.40 7.06
C GLN A 79 4.57 11.57 6.39
N LEU A 80 5.64 11.29 5.64
CA LEU A 80 6.36 12.32 4.88
C LEU A 80 5.47 12.95 3.79
N VAL A 81 4.71 12.15 3.05
CA VAL A 81 3.80 12.67 2.01
C VAL A 81 2.76 13.61 2.62
N ILE A 82 2.10 13.21 3.70
CA ILE A 82 1.09 14.03 4.39
C ILE A 82 1.72 15.31 4.95
N PHE A 83 2.89 15.20 5.58
CA PHE A 83 3.62 16.34 6.11
C PHE A 83 3.98 17.36 5.03
N THR A 84 4.54 16.90 3.90
CA THR A 84 4.86 17.75 2.75
C THR A 84 3.62 18.39 2.16
N ALA A 85 2.52 17.65 1.99
CA ALA A 85 1.25 18.20 1.51
C ALA A 85 0.72 19.31 2.45
N GLY A 86 0.79 19.09 3.77
CA GLY A 86 0.43 20.09 4.77
C GLY A 86 1.29 21.36 4.69
N LEU A 87 2.61 21.20 4.59
CA LEU A 87 3.54 22.32 4.41
C LEU A 87 3.24 23.12 3.14
N VAL A 88 3.04 22.45 2.01
CA VAL A 88 2.68 23.09 0.74
C VAL A 88 1.36 23.86 0.89
N GLY A 89 0.36 23.28 1.54
CA GLY A 89 -0.91 23.94 1.82
C GLY A 89 -0.71 25.25 2.60
N ILE A 90 0.10 25.23 3.66
CA ILE A 90 0.42 26.43 4.45
C ILE A 90 1.13 27.48 3.58
N LEU A 91 2.13 27.07 2.79
CA LEU A 91 2.91 27.99 1.95
C LEU A 91 2.06 28.66 0.87
N VAL A 92 1.17 27.91 0.22
CA VAL A 92 0.25 28.42 -0.81
C VAL A 92 -0.78 29.38 -0.21
N LEU A 93 -1.31 29.07 0.98
CA LEU A 93 -2.34 29.89 1.63
C LEU A 93 -1.77 31.08 2.42
N ARG A 94 -0.46 31.13 2.66
CA ARG A 94 0.19 32.22 3.40
C ARG A 94 0.10 33.52 2.60
N LYS A 95 -0.71 34.46 3.08
CA LYS A 95 -0.81 35.82 2.51
C LYS A 95 0.54 36.54 2.65
N SER A 96 1.23 36.77 1.53
CA SER A 96 2.39 37.66 1.49
C SER A 96 1.92 39.10 1.68
N LYS A 97 2.24 39.72 2.82
CA LYS A 97 2.09 41.18 2.94
C LYS A 97 3.11 41.79 1.98
N LYS A 98 2.65 42.36 0.85
CA LYS A 98 3.48 43.26 0.05
C LYS A 98 4.00 44.33 1.00
N LEU A 99 5.31 44.35 1.24
CA LEU A 99 5.98 45.48 1.86
C LEU A 99 5.69 46.68 0.95
N LYS A 100 4.86 47.63 1.44
CA LYS A 100 4.73 48.93 0.79
C LYS A 100 6.10 49.60 0.91
N LYS A 101 6.75 49.76 -0.25
CA LYS A 101 7.95 50.57 -0.40
C LYS A 101 7.57 52.05 -0.36
#